data_AF-U9TD17-F1
#
_entry.id   AF-U9TD17-F1
#
_cell.length_a   1.000
_cell.length_b   1.000
_cell.length_c   1.000
_cell.angle_alpha   90.00
_cell.angle_beta   90.00
_cell.angle_gamma   90.00
#
_symmetry.space_group_name_H-M   'P 1'
#
loop_
_entity.id
_entity.type
_entity.pdbx_description
1 polymer ?
#
loop_
_entity_poly.entity_id
_entity_poly.type
_entity_poly.pdbx_seq_one_letter_code
_entity_poly.pdbx_strand_id
1 'polypeptide(L)'
;MAFFWRHGQLTSKQGPTGDIDKTWTTFLMDMREPIDVNIHSWLNHTLPNVENFAQFLANSLGFTGNLREISVYFNNVSAIHLSKNIMEPKLMNISPEIDTYSPRKMFQLASVQVRDVQLEVKRILIPTNMGANQWCSTDLQTEQASILLRITSGNLNVNVNDTFSAEMERITKKKPPRNTTIQMIFTGFNEHENYNGTISPVFKDLLPYPEQGRIYIGFSTHQTTGCCSHLAARVIPTVERESIDLAEKTLSVYNNEMLCLAGTLCRILYEDEMAYIEQLYNEMISDDNSDSFRNWIDIWAAYNLTYCTFRNSTPNEKVGRILESQFFNCTKKNLPILSTNGVLPISNVRIPNPEMEGFIKIES
;
A
#
# COMPACT_ATOMS: atom_id res chain seq x y z
N MET A 1 -31.79 7.00 -1.55
CA MET A 1 -32.19 6.21 -0.36
C MET A 1 -31.90 7.03 0.89
N ALA A 2 -32.84 7.14 1.81
CA ALA A 2 -32.67 7.89 3.07
C ALA A 2 -32.50 6.92 4.24
N PHE A 3 -31.55 7.20 5.12
CA PHE A 3 -31.30 6.51 6.39
C PHE A 3 -31.59 7.47 7.53
N PHE A 4 -32.38 7.02 8.50
CA PHE A 4 -32.78 7.83 9.65
C PHE A 4 -32.95 6.96 10.90
N TRP A 5 -32.73 7.57 12.05
CA TRP A 5 -32.82 6.90 13.34
C TRP A 5 -34.25 6.89 13.86
N ARG A 6 -34.76 5.70 14.22
CA ARG A 6 -36.08 5.53 14.83
C ARG A 6 -35.96 4.57 16.02
N HIS A 7 -36.35 5.04 17.21
CA HIS A 7 -36.26 4.26 18.46
C HIS A 7 -34.87 3.62 18.70
N GLY A 8 -33.79 4.33 18.36
CA GLY A 8 -32.41 3.84 18.53
C GLY A 8 -31.94 2.86 17.45
N GLN A 9 -32.76 2.56 16.44
CA GLN A 9 -32.40 1.71 15.31
C GLN A 9 -32.24 2.55 14.03
N LEU A 10 -31.19 2.27 13.25
CA LEU A 10 -31.02 2.86 11.92
C LEU A 10 -31.97 2.16 10.95
N THR A 11 -32.87 2.94 10.35
CA THR A 11 -33.84 2.45 9.36
C THR A 11 -33.64 3.14 8.03
N SER A 12 -34.06 2.51 6.93
CA SER A 12 -33.93 3.09 5.59
C SER A 12 -35.27 3.13 4.85
N LYS A 13 -35.42 4.13 4.00
CA LYS A 13 -36.56 4.30 3.09
C LYS A 13 -36.08 4.74 1.72
N GLN A 14 -36.67 4.16 0.67
CA GLN A 14 -36.48 4.64 -0.69
C GLN A 14 -37.55 5.69 -1.00
N GLY A 15 -37.16 6.76 -1.68
CA GLY A 15 -38.04 7.84 -2.09
C GLY A 15 -37.46 8.54 -3.32
N PRO A 16 -38.30 9.25 -4.09
CA PRO A 16 -37.83 10.02 -5.23
C PRO A 16 -36.94 11.16 -4.73
N THR A 17 -35.79 11.39 -5.38
CA THR A 17 -34.92 12.54 -5.08
C THR A 17 -35.42 13.83 -5.72
N GLY A 18 -36.38 13.73 -6.67
CA GLY A 18 -36.82 14.87 -7.48
C GLY A 18 -35.86 15.19 -8.64
N ASP A 19 -34.74 14.48 -8.74
CA ASP A 19 -33.80 14.63 -9.84
C ASP A 19 -34.31 13.95 -11.10
N ILE A 20 -34.20 14.66 -12.22
CA ILE A 20 -34.49 14.14 -13.56
C ILE A 20 -33.41 13.13 -13.99
N ASP A 21 -32.20 13.30 -13.43
CA ASP A 21 -31.04 12.48 -13.73
C ASP A 21 -31.08 11.15 -12.94
N LYS A 22 -31.17 10.04 -13.68
CA LYS A 22 -31.19 8.68 -13.11
C LYS A 22 -29.78 8.05 -13.01
N THR A 23 -28.73 8.78 -13.37
CA THR A 23 -27.36 8.23 -13.38
C THR A 23 -26.75 8.15 -11.98
N TRP A 24 -27.20 8.99 -11.04
CA TRP A 24 -26.64 9.07 -9.70
C TRP A 24 -27.38 8.20 -8.68
N THR A 25 -26.63 7.63 -7.75
CA THR A 25 -27.18 6.99 -6.55
C THR A 25 -26.95 7.90 -5.35
N THR A 26 -28.01 8.52 -4.86
CA THR A 26 -27.93 9.45 -3.72
C THR A 26 -28.35 8.77 -2.42
N PHE A 27 -27.51 8.93 -1.39
CA PHE A 27 -27.81 8.53 -0.03
C PHE A 27 -27.99 9.78 0.85
N LEU A 28 -29.09 9.84 1.59
CA LEU A 28 -29.31 10.81 2.67
C LEU A 28 -29.12 10.06 3.98
N MET A 29 -28.28 10.57 4.88
CA MET A 29 -28.03 9.94 6.16
C MET A 29 -28.07 10.99 7.26
N ASP A 30 -29.14 10.97 8.05
CA ASP A 30 -29.27 11.88 9.19
C ASP A 30 -28.35 11.41 10.33
N MET A 31 -27.60 12.37 10.88
CA MET A 31 -26.79 12.13 12.07
C MET A 31 -27.69 11.74 13.24
N ARG A 32 -27.24 10.80 14.07
CA ARG A 32 -27.99 10.35 15.25
C ARG A 32 -28.24 11.49 16.24
N GLU A 33 -27.22 12.32 16.42
CA GLU A 33 -27.22 13.50 17.28
C GLU A 33 -26.75 14.69 16.45
N PRO A 34 -27.34 15.89 16.65
CA PRO A 34 -26.91 17.08 15.93
C PRO A 34 -25.43 17.37 16.19
N ILE A 35 -24.68 17.71 15.16
CA ILE A 35 -23.31 18.20 15.30
C ILE A 35 -23.39 19.58 15.96
N ASP A 36 -22.67 19.77 17.07
CA ASP A 36 -22.57 21.09 17.68
C ASP A 36 -21.51 21.91 16.94
N VAL A 37 -21.99 22.84 16.10
CA VAL A 37 -21.16 23.71 15.27
C VAL A 37 -20.52 24.87 16.06
N ASN A 38 -20.78 25.02 17.37
CA ASN A 38 -20.45 26.23 18.13
C ASN A 38 -19.46 26.06 19.30
N ILE A 39 -18.84 24.89 19.57
CA ILE A 39 -18.07 24.73 20.82
C ILE A 39 -16.59 24.35 20.64
N HIS A 40 -15.72 25.12 21.31
CA HIS A 40 -14.36 24.79 21.74
C HIS A 40 -14.30 23.67 22.82
N SER A 41 -15.17 22.65 22.77
CA SER A 41 -15.36 21.70 23.90
C SER A 41 -14.92 20.27 23.57
N TRP A 42 -14.35 19.66 24.60
CA TRP A 42 -13.82 18.30 24.74
C TRP A 42 -14.86 17.17 24.62
N LEU A 43 -16.02 17.43 24.00
CA LEU A 43 -17.07 16.44 23.72
C LEU A 43 -17.06 16.07 22.22
N ASN A 44 -17.13 14.77 21.94
CA ASN A 44 -16.96 14.08 20.65
C ASN A 44 -18.00 14.42 19.53
N HIS A 45 -18.57 15.63 19.49
CA HIS A 45 -19.58 16.03 18.49
C HIS A 45 -19.08 17.18 17.58
N THR A 46 -17.79 17.19 17.25
CA THR A 46 -17.19 18.14 16.31
C THR A 46 -17.14 17.55 14.90
N LEU A 47 -17.14 18.42 13.89
CA LEU A 47 -16.83 18.01 12.52
C LEU A 47 -15.48 17.30 12.48
N PRO A 48 -15.32 16.23 11.68
CA PRO A 48 -14.03 15.57 11.56
C PRO A 48 -13.01 16.59 11.10
N ASN A 49 -11.86 16.60 11.78
CA ASN A 49 -10.74 17.43 11.38
C ASN A 49 -10.44 17.18 9.89
N VAL A 50 -10.44 18.24 9.08
CA VAL A 50 -10.31 18.14 7.61
C VAL A 50 -9.01 17.46 7.20
N GLU A 51 -7.93 17.64 7.96
CA GLU A 51 -6.67 16.94 7.71
C GLU A 51 -6.80 15.43 7.93
N ASN A 52 -7.27 15.01 9.11
CA ASN A 52 -7.45 13.59 9.42
C ASN A 52 -8.43 12.92 8.44
N PHE A 53 -9.47 13.64 8.03
CA PHE A 53 -10.43 13.10 7.07
C PHE A 53 -9.86 13.04 5.65
N ALA A 54 -9.11 14.06 5.21
CA ALA A 54 -8.40 14.03 3.94
C ALA A 54 -7.38 12.90 3.90
N GLN A 55 -6.62 12.69 4.98
CA GLN A 55 -5.68 11.59 5.14
C GLN A 55 -6.38 10.23 5.03
N PHE A 56 -7.48 10.04 5.75
CA PHE A 56 -8.29 8.82 5.64
C PHE A 56 -8.80 8.57 4.21
N LEU A 57 -9.30 9.60 3.54
CA LEU A 57 -9.82 9.50 2.17
C LEU A 57 -8.71 9.23 1.16
N ALA A 58 -7.55 9.89 1.29
CA ALA A 58 -6.39 9.66 0.43
C ALA A 58 -5.87 8.23 0.59
N ASN A 59 -5.73 7.77 1.83
CA ASN A 59 -5.40 6.38 2.15
C ASN A 59 -6.38 5.44 1.46
N SER A 60 -7.69 5.64 1.63
CA SER A 60 -8.72 4.79 1.03
C SER A 60 -8.69 4.81 -0.52
N LEU A 61 -8.47 5.98 -1.12
CA LEU A 61 -8.46 6.17 -2.57
C LEU A 61 -7.31 5.41 -3.24
N GLY A 62 -6.14 5.34 -2.58
CA GLY A 62 -4.96 4.61 -3.07
C GLY A 62 -5.20 3.13 -3.39
N PHE A 63 -6.17 2.49 -2.72
CA PHE A 63 -6.44 1.04 -2.86
C PHE A 63 -7.65 0.70 -3.75
N THR A 64 -8.31 1.71 -4.32
CA THR A 64 -9.49 1.46 -5.17
C THR A 64 -9.11 1.34 -6.65
N GLY A 65 -9.76 0.45 -7.39
CA GLY A 65 -9.49 0.28 -8.83
C GLY A 65 -10.23 1.28 -9.73
N ASN A 66 -11.47 1.61 -9.37
CA ASN A 66 -12.38 2.36 -10.26
C ASN A 66 -12.65 3.80 -9.81
N LEU A 67 -12.65 4.06 -8.50
CA LEU A 67 -12.94 5.40 -7.97
C LEU A 67 -11.80 6.35 -8.35
N ARG A 68 -12.11 7.44 -9.04
CA ARG A 68 -11.11 8.41 -9.55
C ARG A 68 -11.12 9.74 -8.84
N GLU A 69 -12.24 10.12 -8.27
CA GLU A 69 -12.41 11.44 -7.67
C GLU A 69 -13.27 11.34 -6.40
N ILE A 70 -12.91 12.12 -5.40
CA ILE A 70 -13.70 12.32 -4.18
C ILE A 70 -13.74 13.82 -3.90
N SER A 71 -14.96 14.38 -3.85
CA SER A 71 -15.18 15.78 -3.52
C SER A 71 -16.06 15.88 -2.27
N VAL A 72 -15.57 16.59 -1.25
CA VAL A 72 -16.22 16.79 0.04
C VAL A 72 -16.59 18.25 0.18
N TYR A 73 -17.88 18.50 0.39
CA TYR A 73 -18.42 19.84 0.57
C TYR A 73 -18.97 20.00 1.99
N PHE A 74 -18.74 21.16 2.57
CA PHE A 74 -19.35 21.60 3.82
C PHE A 74 -20.03 22.94 3.58
N ASN A 75 -21.36 23.03 3.78
CA ASN A 75 -22.14 24.24 3.48
C ASN A 75 -21.83 24.84 2.10
N ASN A 76 -21.76 23.99 1.06
CA ASN A 76 -21.38 24.34 -0.32
C ASN A 76 -19.93 24.82 -0.53
N VAL A 77 -19.09 24.84 0.52
CA VAL A 77 -17.65 25.10 0.40
C VAL A 77 -16.93 23.78 0.12
N SER A 78 -16.12 23.73 -0.94
CA SER A 78 -15.29 22.57 -1.28
C SER A 78 -14.15 22.43 -0.27
N ALA A 79 -14.30 21.52 0.69
CA ALA A 79 -13.34 21.34 1.77
C ALA A 79 -12.16 20.44 1.37
N ILE A 80 -12.45 19.36 0.63
CA ILE A 80 -11.46 18.38 0.17
C ILE A 80 -11.85 17.97 -1.25
N HIS A 81 -10.87 17.98 -2.15
CA HIS A 81 -10.96 17.37 -3.45
C HIS A 81 -9.75 16.47 -3.62
N LEU A 82 -9.99 15.20 -3.88
CA LEU A 82 -8.97 14.19 -4.16
C LEU A 82 -9.20 13.66 -5.56
N SER A 83 -8.14 13.64 -6.36
CA SER A 83 -8.15 13.05 -7.69
C SER A 83 -7.12 11.92 -7.76
N LYS A 84 -7.38 10.96 -8.65
CA LYS A 84 -6.49 9.84 -8.91
C LYS A 84 -6.37 9.58 -10.39
N ASN A 85 -5.16 9.75 -10.90
CA ASN A 85 -4.77 9.31 -12.22
C ASN A 85 -4.09 7.94 -12.14
N ILE A 86 -4.50 6.98 -12.97
CA ILE A 86 -3.92 5.63 -13.02
C ILE A 86 -3.39 5.42 -14.42
N MET A 87 -2.09 5.15 -14.53
CA MET A 87 -1.43 4.87 -15.80
C MET A 87 -1.70 3.44 -16.26
N GLU A 88 -1.49 3.19 -17.55
CA GLU A 88 -1.62 1.86 -18.14
C GLU A 88 -0.63 0.87 -17.49
N PRO A 89 -1.09 -0.36 -17.14
CA PRO A 89 -0.22 -1.34 -16.52
C PRO A 89 0.80 -1.90 -17.51
N LYS A 90 2.04 -2.01 -17.05
CA LYS A 90 3.14 -2.69 -17.74
C LYS A 90 3.28 -4.11 -17.19
N LEU A 91 3.46 -5.08 -18.07
CA LEU A 91 3.73 -6.45 -17.65
C LEU A 91 5.18 -6.55 -17.17
N MET A 92 5.38 -7.19 -16.02
CA MET A 92 6.70 -7.47 -15.46
C MET A 92 7.10 -8.91 -15.79
N ASN A 93 8.37 -9.11 -16.12
CA ASN A 93 8.89 -10.45 -16.38
C ASN A 93 9.04 -11.22 -15.07
N ILE A 94 8.64 -12.49 -15.06
CA ILE A 94 8.86 -13.37 -13.91
C ILE A 94 9.98 -14.33 -14.30
N SER A 95 11.09 -14.30 -13.57
CA SER A 95 12.22 -15.22 -13.81
C SER A 95 11.73 -16.67 -13.73
N PRO A 96 12.04 -17.54 -14.70
CA PRO A 96 11.53 -18.92 -14.73
C PRO A 96 11.97 -19.79 -13.54
N GLU A 97 12.99 -19.36 -12.79
CA GLU A 97 13.50 -20.01 -11.59
C GLU A 97 12.72 -19.65 -10.32
N ILE A 98 11.82 -18.65 -10.37
CA ILE A 98 10.93 -18.30 -9.26
C ILE A 98 9.76 -19.28 -9.24
N ASP A 99 9.56 -19.94 -8.10
CA ASP A 99 8.37 -20.74 -7.84
C ASP A 99 7.16 -19.81 -7.69
N THR A 100 6.27 -19.90 -8.67
CA THR A 100 5.03 -19.12 -8.72
C THR A 100 3.90 -19.75 -7.90
N TYR A 101 4.10 -20.92 -7.31
CA TYR A 101 3.11 -21.57 -6.46
C TYR A 101 3.29 -21.20 -4.99
N SER A 102 2.16 -21.12 -4.28
CA SER A 102 2.17 -21.16 -2.82
C SER A 102 2.56 -22.57 -2.32
N PRO A 103 3.06 -22.74 -1.08
CA PRO A 103 3.60 -24.01 -0.60
C PRO A 103 2.67 -25.23 -0.73
N ARG A 104 1.36 -25.06 -0.51
CA ARG A 104 0.34 -26.10 -0.69
C ARG A 104 -0.33 -26.07 -2.06
N LYS A 105 0.19 -25.25 -2.99
CA LYS A 105 -0.33 -25.06 -4.35
C LYS A 105 -1.79 -24.62 -4.40
N MET A 106 -2.23 -23.91 -3.36
CA MET A 106 -3.56 -23.31 -3.30
C MET A 106 -3.69 -22.08 -4.20
N PHE A 107 -2.58 -21.39 -4.41
CA PHE A 107 -2.48 -20.25 -5.31
C PHE A 107 -1.32 -20.44 -6.29
N GLN A 108 -1.52 -19.93 -7.49
CA GLN A 108 -0.48 -19.79 -8.51
C GLN A 108 -0.45 -18.34 -8.99
N LEU A 109 0.70 -17.70 -8.92
CA LEU A 109 0.96 -16.38 -9.50
C LEU A 109 1.03 -16.52 -11.03
N ALA A 110 -0.02 -16.05 -11.72
CA ALA A 110 -0.17 -16.18 -13.16
C ALA A 110 0.54 -15.07 -13.94
N SER A 111 0.56 -13.86 -13.40
CA SER A 111 1.22 -12.70 -14.03
C SER A 111 1.46 -11.60 -13.01
N VAL A 112 2.48 -10.78 -13.24
CA VAL A 112 2.74 -9.56 -12.47
C VAL A 112 2.63 -8.35 -13.38
N GLN A 113 1.93 -7.32 -12.91
CA GLN A 113 1.78 -6.05 -13.61
C GLN A 113 2.13 -4.91 -12.68
N VAL A 114 2.88 -3.93 -13.17
CA VAL A 114 3.19 -2.70 -12.46
C VAL A 114 2.47 -1.53 -13.10
N ARG A 115 1.98 -0.59 -12.31
CA ARG A 115 1.41 0.66 -12.80
C ARG A 115 1.73 1.79 -11.84
N ASP A 116 1.88 2.98 -12.40
CA ASP A 116 2.04 4.19 -11.62
C ASP A 116 0.69 4.87 -11.42
N VAL A 117 0.49 5.41 -10.22
CA VAL A 117 -0.74 6.05 -9.74
C VAL A 117 -0.39 7.37 -9.11
N GLN A 118 -0.89 8.45 -9.69
CA GLN A 118 -0.74 9.79 -9.14
C GLN A 118 -2.01 10.14 -8.36
N LEU A 119 -1.83 10.51 -7.09
CA LEU A 119 -2.87 11.08 -6.25
C LEU A 119 -2.62 12.57 -6.10
N GLU A 120 -3.67 13.36 -6.21
CA GLU A 120 -3.62 14.79 -5.96
C GLU A 120 -4.67 15.14 -4.92
N VAL A 121 -4.32 16.05 -4.02
CA VAL A 121 -5.24 16.62 -3.04
C VAL A 121 -5.26 18.13 -3.19
N LYS A 122 -6.46 18.69 -3.15
CA LYS A 122 -6.72 20.09 -2.88
C LYS A 122 -7.61 20.17 -1.64
N ARG A 123 -7.14 20.81 -0.57
CA ARG A 123 -7.94 20.95 0.66
C ARG A 123 -7.86 22.35 1.23
N ILE A 124 -8.87 22.72 2.01
CA ILE A 124 -8.82 23.93 2.84
C ILE A 124 -7.91 23.70 4.06
N LEU A 125 -7.18 24.74 4.44
CA LEU A 125 -6.44 24.80 5.70
C LEU A 125 -7.29 25.58 6.70
N ILE A 126 -7.74 24.91 7.76
CA ILE A 126 -8.58 25.54 8.79
C ILE A 126 -7.66 26.06 9.90
N PRO A 127 -7.68 27.38 10.21
CA PRO A 127 -6.99 27.91 11.37
C PRO A 127 -7.53 27.28 12.66
N THR A 128 -6.66 27.00 13.63
CA THR A 128 -6.98 26.29 14.89
C THR A 128 -8.14 26.89 15.69
N ASN A 129 -8.51 28.15 15.44
CA ASN A 129 -9.55 28.90 16.16
C ASN A 129 -10.81 29.19 15.34
N MET A 130 -10.98 28.59 14.16
CA MET A 130 -12.09 28.89 13.25
C MET A 130 -13.15 27.78 13.25
N GLY A 131 -14.39 28.14 13.59
CA GLY A 131 -15.54 27.22 13.54
C GLY A 131 -16.05 26.98 12.12
N ALA A 132 -16.72 25.86 11.88
CA ALA A 132 -17.20 25.50 10.54
C ALA A 132 -18.28 26.43 10.00
N ASN A 133 -19.08 27.03 10.89
CA ASN A 133 -20.05 28.08 10.58
C ASN A 133 -19.43 29.40 10.06
N GLN A 134 -18.11 29.57 10.20
CA GLN A 134 -17.37 30.75 9.75
C GLN A 134 -16.65 30.52 8.41
N TRP A 135 -16.81 29.34 7.78
CA TRP A 135 -16.15 29.04 6.51
C TRP A 135 -16.77 29.84 5.37
N CYS A 136 -16.02 30.82 4.85
CA CYS A 136 -16.32 31.54 3.62
C CYS A 136 -15.28 31.18 2.55
N SER A 137 -15.73 30.95 1.32
CA SER A 137 -14.86 30.51 0.21
C SER A 137 -13.76 31.52 -0.18
N THR A 138 -13.83 32.78 0.28
CA THR A 138 -12.90 33.85 -0.11
C THR A 138 -11.69 34.00 0.82
N ASP A 139 -11.74 33.46 2.05
CA ASP A 139 -10.77 33.79 3.10
C ASP A 139 -9.92 32.59 3.57
N LEU A 140 -10.22 31.38 3.07
CA LEU A 140 -9.55 30.15 3.46
C LEU A 140 -8.34 29.85 2.55
N GLN A 141 -7.17 29.67 3.16
CA GLN A 141 -6.01 29.15 2.44
C GLN A 141 -6.27 27.71 1.99
N THR A 142 -5.72 27.35 0.83
CA THR A 142 -5.82 26.00 0.30
C THR A 142 -4.43 25.40 0.12
N GLU A 143 -4.27 24.14 0.48
CA GLU A 143 -3.10 23.34 0.13
C GLU A 143 -3.40 22.54 -1.13
N GLN A 144 -2.41 22.45 -2.01
CA GLN A 144 -2.39 21.49 -3.12
C GLN A 144 -1.13 20.66 -3.00
N ALA A 145 -1.28 19.34 -3.09
CA ALA A 145 -0.17 18.41 -3.03
C ALA A 145 -0.43 17.20 -3.92
N SER A 146 0.64 16.52 -4.34
CA SER A 146 0.53 15.28 -5.09
C SER A 146 1.58 14.27 -4.65
N ILE A 147 1.26 12.99 -4.85
CA ILE A 147 2.15 11.85 -4.62
C ILE A 147 2.04 10.88 -5.80
N LEU A 148 3.17 10.30 -6.20
CA LEU A 148 3.25 9.21 -7.17
C LEU A 148 3.52 7.90 -6.42
N LEU A 149 2.62 6.95 -6.61
CA LEU A 149 2.70 5.60 -6.06
C LEU A 149 2.89 4.60 -7.19
N ARG A 150 3.70 3.58 -6.94
CA ARG A 150 3.82 2.39 -7.77
C ARG A 150 2.98 1.28 -7.16
N ILE A 151 2.09 0.69 -7.97
CA ILE A 151 1.23 -0.43 -7.59
C ILE A 151 1.60 -1.63 -8.43
N THR A 152 2.09 -2.68 -7.77
CA THR A 152 2.43 -3.95 -8.41
C THR A 152 1.38 -4.99 -8.06
N SER A 153 0.67 -5.48 -9.06
CA SER A 153 -0.42 -6.44 -8.95
C SER A 153 0.01 -7.83 -9.41
N GLY A 154 -0.05 -8.81 -8.51
CA GLY A 154 0.06 -10.23 -8.83
C GLY A 154 -1.33 -10.83 -9.05
N ASN A 155 -1.60 -11.30 -10.27
CA ASN A 155 -2.84 -12.02 -10.58
C ASN A 155 -2.68 -13.50 -10.19
N LEU A 156 -3.62 -14.00 -9.40
CA LEU A 156 -3.55 -15.32 -8.79
C LEU A 156 -4.68 -16.22 -9.29
N ASN A 157 -4.32 -17.42 -9.74
CA ASN A 157 -5.26 -18.53 -9.90
C ASN A 157 -5.39 -19.26 -8.57
N VAL A 158 -6.62 -19.58 -8.18
CA VAL A 158 -6.94 -20.25 -6.92
C VAL A 158 -7.37 -21.68 -7.23
N ASN A 159 -6.66 -22.65 -6.64
CA ASN A 159 -6.94 -24.06 -6.77
C ASN A 159 -7.08 -24.69 -5.38
N VAL A 160 -8.30 -24.83 -4.90
CA VAL A 160 -8.60 -25.48 -3.62
C VAL A 160 -9.50 -26.69 -3.85
N ASN A 161 -9.30 -27.74 -3.06
CA ASN A 161 -10.16 -28.92 -3.14
C ASN A 161 -11.57 -28.65 -2.57
N ASP A 162 -12.54 -29.47 -2.95
CA ASP A 162 -13.95 -29.29 -2.58
C ASP A 162 -14.16 -29.32 -1.07
N THR A 163 -13.43 -30.17 -0.35
CA THR A 163 -13.50 -30.26 1.12
C THR A 163 -13.08 -28.95 1.78
N PHE A 164 -11.97 -28.36 1.33
CA PHE A 164 -11.47 -27.08 1.84
C PHE A 164 -12.42 -25.93 1.46
N SER A 165 -12.94 -25.95 0.23
CA SER A 165 -13.91 -24.98 -0.27
C SER A 165 -15.20 -24.99 0.55
N ALA A 166 -15.73 -26.16 0.87
CA ALA A 166 -16.93 -26.33 1.71
C ALA A 166 -16.70 -25.83 3.13
N GLU A 167 -15.52 -26.09 3.72
CA GLU A 167 -15.19 -25.61 5.06
C GLU A 167 -15.02 -24.09 5.11
N MET A 168 -14.36 -23.50 4.11
CA MET A 168 -14.29 -22.05 3.93
C MET A 168 -15.68 -21.42 3.78
N GLU A 169 -16.57 -22.04 3.01
CA GLU A 169 -17.95 -21.57 2.84
C GLU A 169 -18.75 -21.68 4.16
N ARG A 170 -18.55 -22.74 4.94
CA ARG A 170 -19.19 -22.91 6.24
C ARG A 170 -18.82 -21.77 7.19
N ILE A 171 -17.54 -21.39 7.24
CA ILE A 171 -16.99 -20.38 8.15
C ILE A 171 -17.30 -18.96 7.65
N THR A 172 -16.97 -18.65 6.39
CA THR A 172 -17.02 -17.28 5.86
C THR A 172 -18.34 -16.94 5.16
N LYS A 173 -19.22 -17.93 4.97
CA LYS A 173 -20.44 -17.85 4.14
C LYS A 173 -20.17 -17.54 2.67
N LYS A 174 -18.91 -17.71 2.23
CA LYS A 174 -18.47 -17.46 0.86
C LYS A 174 -17.49 -18.55 0.42
N LYS A 175 -17.63 -18.99 -0.82
CA LYS A 175 -16.61 -19.83 -1.43
C LYS A 175 -15.36 -19.01 -1.75
N PRO A 176 -14.17 -19.61 -1.70
CA PRO A 176 -12.97 -18.96 -2.22
C PRO A 176 -13.16 -18.66 -3.72
N PRO A 177 -12.69 -17.49 -4.20
CA PRO A 177 -12.83 -17.13 -5.60
C PRO A 177 -11.94 -18.03 -6.47
N ARG A 178 -12.26 -18.17 -7.77
CA ARG A 178 -11.38 -18.86 -8.72
C ARG A 178 -10.11 -18.08 -9.05
N ASN A 179 -10.24 -16.75 -9.10
CA ASN A 179 -9.15 -15.83 -9.37
C ASN A 179 -9.16 -14.74 -8.31
N THR A 180 -7.99 -14.29 -7.89
CA THR A 180 -7.82 -13.17 -6.97
C THR A 180 -6.56 -12.38 -7.32
N THR A 181 -6.34 -11.27 -6.64
CA THR A 181 -5.14 -10.44 -6.82
C THR A 181 -4.52 -10.12 -5.47
N ILE A 182 -3.21 -9.97 -5.46
CA ILE A 182 -2.45 -9.30 -4.40
C ILE A 182 -1.78 -8.07 -4.98
N GLN A 183 -1.66 -6.99 -4.21
CA GLN A 183 -1.05 -5.76 -4.67
C GLN A 183 -0.06 -5.24 -3.64
N MET A 184 1.16 -4.96 -4.07
CA MET A 184 2.17 -4.24 -3.31
C MET A 184 2.14 -2.77 -3.73
N ILE A 185 2.10 -1.86 -2.76
CA ILE A 185 1.99 -0.41 -3.00
C ILE A 185 3.13 0.29 -2.28
N PHE A 186 3.82 1.14 -3.02
CA PHE A 186 5.05 1.81 -2.58
C PHE A 186 5.39 3.00 -3.45
N THR A 187 6.48 3.69 -3.11
CA THR A 187 7.12 4.70 -3.96
C THR A 187 8.39 4.14 -4.56
N GLY A 188 8.68 4.48 -5.82
CA GLY A 188 10.00 4.20 -6.38
C GLY A 188 11.08 5.08 -5.71
N PHE A 189 12.35 4.77 -6.00
CA PHE A 189 13.48 5.46 -5.40
C PHE A 189 13.49 6.96 -5.72
N ASN A 190 13.34 7.32 -6.99
CA ASN A 190 13.31 8.72 -7.43
C ASN A 190 12.16 9.50 -6.80
N GLU A 191 10.98 8.87 -6.72
CA GLU A 191 9.81 9.46 -6.08
C GLU A 191 10.05 9.70 -4.59
N HIS A 192 10.63 8.72 -3.90
CA HIS A 192 10.95 8.83 -2.48
C HIS A 192 11.92 9.99 -2.20
N GLU A 193 12.99 10.13 -2.98
CA GLU A 193 13.95 11.24 -2.84
C GLU A 193 13.27 12.61 -2.98
N ASN A 194 12.28 12.73 -3.88
CA ASN A 194 11.50 13.96 -4.05
C ASN A 194 10.59 14.29 -2.84
N TYR A 195 10.24 13.31 -2.02
CA TYR A 195 9.34 13.50 -0.87
C TYR A 195 10.04 13.68 0.47
N ASN A 196 11.38 13.59 0.50
CA ASN A 196 12.17 13.69 1.72
C ASN A 196 12.10 15.11 2.31
N GLY A 197 11.09 15.37 3.15
CA GLY A 197 10.91 16.61 3.93
C GLY A 197 9.80 17.57 3.48
N THR A 198 9.06 17.29 2.40
CA THR A 198 8.05 18.25 1.85
C THR A 198 6.69 17.61 1.58
N ILE A 199 6.44 16.37 2.01
CA ILE A 199 5.17 15.72 1.73
C ILE A 199 4.01 16.25 2.60
N SER A 200 2.85 16.42 1.98
CA SER A 200 1.61 16.74 2.68
C SER A 200 1.28 15.68 3.74
N PRO A 201 0.84 16.08 4.95
CA PRO A 201 0.36 15.15 5.99
C PRO A 201 -0.74 14.21 5.48
N VAL A 202 -1.50 14.62 4.47
CA VAL A 202 -2.56 13.83 3.84
C VAL A 202 -2.05 12.51 3.28
N PHE A 203 -0.81 12.45 2.78
CA PHE A 203 -0.24 11.25 2.16
C PHE A 203 0.70 10.46 3.07
N LYS A 204 0.82 10.87 4.35
CA LYS A 204 1.80 10.30 5.28
C LYS A 204 1.70 8.78 5.40
N ASP A 205 0.48 8.23 5.53
CA ASP A 205 0.32 6.79 5.72
C ASP A 205 0.44 5.96 4.43
N LEU A 206 0.59 6.62 3.27
CA LEU A 206 0.87 5.97 1.98
C LEU A 206 2.38 5.81 1.72
N LEU A 207 3.22 6.41 2.58
CA LEU A 207 4.67 6.34 2.54
C LEU A 207 5.19 5.45 3.68
N PRO A 208 5.25 4.13 3.48
CA PRO A 208 5.76 3.24 4.51
C PRO A 208 7.25 3.40 4.76
N TYR A 209 8.08 3.82 3.80
CA TYR A 209 9.54 3.85 3.95
C TYR A 209 10.01 4.96 4.92
N PRO A 210 10.99 4.72 5.80
CA PRO A 210 11.70 3.46 6.07
C PRO A 210 11.05 2.61 7.16
N GLU A 211 9.79 2.89 7.51
CA GLU A 211 8.96 2.07 8.41
C GLU A 211 8.34 0.86 7.67
N GLN A 212 7.36 0.21 8.30
CA GLN A 212 6.67 -0.94 7.73
C GLN A 212 5.36 -0.52 7.09
N GLY A 213 5.01 -1.16 5.97
CA GLY A 213 3.68 -1.03 5.42
C GLY A 213 2.63 -1.82 6.20
N ARG A 214 1.37 -1.64 5.81
CA ARG A 214 0.19 -2.26 6.44
C ARG A 214 -0.52 -3.18 5.45
N ILE A 215 -1.30 -4.10 5.98
CA ILE A 215 -2.17 -4.96 5.19
C ILE A 215 -3.53 -4.30 5.02
N TYR A 216 -4.04 -4.32 3.79
CA TYR A 216 -5.31 -3.72 3.39
C TYR A 216 -6.28 -4.81 2.92
N ILE A 217 -7.48 -4.79 3.51
CA ILE A 217 -8.60 -5.70 3.20
C ILE A 217 -9.75 -4.95 2.49
N GLY A 218 -9.41 -3.88 1.78
CA GLY A 218 -10.32 -2.83 1.31
C GLY A 218 -10.21 -1.54 2.14
N PHE A 219 -9.69 -1.64 3.35
CA PHE A 219 -9.23 -0.53 4.20
C PHE A 219 -8.02 -0.99 5.01
N SER A 220 -7.31 -0.05 5.64
CA SER A 220 -6.09 -0.32 6.40
C SER A 220 -6.39 -1.13 7.66
N THR A 221 -5.64 -2.21 7.87
CA THR A 221 -5.65 -2.96 9.14
C THR A 221 -4.57 -2.44 10.09
N HIS A 222 -4.58 -2.90 11.35
CA HIS A 222 -3.46 -2.66 12.27
C HIS A 222 -2.25 -3.55 11.99
N GLN A 223 -2.41 -4.57 11.14
CA GLN A 223 -1.35 -5.52 10.84
C GLN A 223 -0.34 -4.93 9.86
N THR A 224 0.94 -4.87 10.25
CA THR A 224 2.05 -4.50 9.39
C THR A 224 2.56 -5.69 8.57
N THR A 225 3.23 -5.41 7.45
CA THR A 225 3.76 -6.41 6.50
C THR A 225 5.14 -6.95 6.87
N GLY A 226 5.90 -6.23 7.69
CA GLY A 226 7.30 -6.53 7.96
C GLY A 226 8.28 -5.80 7.03
N CYS A 227 7.87 -5.40 5.83
CA CYS A 227 8.72 -4.69 4.86
C CYS A 227 8.20 -3.27 4.60
N CYS A 228 8.93 -2.46 3.84
CA CYS A 228 8.54 -1.08 3.52
C CYS A 228 7.44 -1.00 2.45
N SER A 229 6.55 -2.00 2.34
CA SER A 229 5.47 -2.04 1.35
C SER A 229 4.11 -2.26 1.99
N HIS A 230 3.10 -1.54 1.51
CA HIS A 230 1.71 -1.90 1.82
C HIS A 230 1.27 -3.11 0.99
N LEU A 231 0.48 -3.99 1.59
CA LEU A 231 -0.07 -5.17 0.91
C LEU A 231 -1.59 -5.08 0.89
N ALA A 232 -2.20 -4.96 -0.28
CA ALA A 232 -3.63 -5.17 -0.46
C ALA A 232 -3.90 -6.58 -0.96
N ALA A 233 -4.71 -7.33 -0.21
CA ALA A 233 -4.98 -8.73 -0.51
C ALA A 233 -6.36 -9.14 0.02
N ARG A 234 -6.96 -10.17 -0.60
CA ARG A 234 -8.20 -10.78 -0.10
C ARG A 234 -7.92 -11.80 1.02
N VAL A 235 -7.12 -11.41 2.00
CA VAL A 235 -6.95 -12.15 3.24
C VAL A 235 -8.24 -12.08 4.06
N ILE A 236 -8.52 -13.12 4.83
CA ILE A 236 -9.70 -13.19 5.68
C ILE A 236 -9.35 -12.57 7.04
N PRO A 237 -10.03 -11.48 7.44
CA PRO A 237 -9.73 -10.80 8.69
C PRO A 237 -10.48 -11.44 9.87
N THR A 238 -10.15 -11.02 11.09
CA THR A 238 -10.92 -11.32 12.30
C THR A 238 -12.31 -10.65 12.26
N VAL A 239 -13.15 -10.96 13.25
CA VAL A 239 -14.53 -10.42 13.36
C VAL A 239 -14.52 -8.89 13.45
N GLU A 240 -13.58 -8.32 14.20
CA GLU A 240 -13.35 -6.89 14.40
C GLU A 240 -12.80 -6.21 13.15
N ARG A 241 -12.26 -7.00 12.21
CA ARG A 241 -11.63 -6.56 10.96
C ARG A 241 -10.42 -5.65 11.13
N GLU A 242 -9.75 -5.78 12.27
CA GLU A 242 -8.55 -5.02 12.61
C GLU A 242 -7.25 -5.77 12.30
N SER A 243 -7.33 -7.10 12.16
CA SER A 243 -6.19 -8.00 11.98
C SER A 243 -6.56 -9.19 11.08
N ILE A 244 -5.54 -9.96 10.68
CA ILE A 244 -5.70 -11.16 9.86
C ILE A 244 -6.03 -12.36 10.75
N ASP A 245 -7.01 -13.17 10.35
CA ASP A 245 -7.33 -14.39 11.08
C ASP A 245 -6.30 -15.49 10.79
N LEU A 246 -5.38 -15.69 11.73
CA LEU A 246 -4.44 -16.81 11.75
C LEU A 246 -4.75 -17.81 12.87
N ALA A 247 -5.89 -17.65 13.56
CA ALA A 247 -6.30 -18.47 14.70
C ALA A 247 -7.21 -19.62 14.25
N GLU A 248 -8.18 -19.36 13.37
CA GLU A 248 -9.01 -20.41 12.79
C GLU A 248 -8.17 -21.25 11.82
N LYS A 249 -8.24 -22.58 11.93
CA LYS A 249 -7.35 -23.52 11.24
C LYS A 249 -7.41 -23.41 9.72
N THR A 250 -8.60 -23.31 9.15
CA THR A 250 -8.83 -23.25 7.69
C THR A 250 -8.43 -21.88 7.14
N LEU A 251 -8.84 -20.80 7.79
CA LEU A 251 -8.50 -19.43 7.43
C LEU A 251 -7.01 -19.17 7.55
N SER A 252 -6.38 -19.69 8.61
CA SER A 252 -4.93 -19.59 8.83
C SER A 252 -4.15 -20.21 7.68
N VAL A 253 -4.58 -21.37 7.17
CA VAL A 253 -3.97 -22.00 5.98
C VAL A 253 -4.16 -21.13 4.74
N TYR A 254 -5.38 -20.66 4.46
CA TYR A 254 -5.66 -19.83 3.29
C TYR A 254 -4.86 -18.52 3.32
N ASN A 255 -4.85 -17.83 4.47
CA ASN A 255 -4.14 -16.58 4.67
C ASN A 255 -2.62 -16.78 4.60
N ASN A 256 -2.09 -17.86 5.18
CA ASN A 256 -0.67 -18.19 5.10
C ASN A 256 -0.21 -18.35 3.64
N GLU A 257 -0.97 -19.10 2.83
CA GLU A 257 -0.64 -19.33 1.42
C GLU A 257 -0.69 -18.03 0.58
N MET A 258 -1.62 -17.12 0.90
CA MET A 258 -1.71 -15.81 0.25
C MET A 258 -0.55 -14.89 0.66
N LEU A 259 -0.17 -14.90 1.94
CA LEU A 259 0.97 -14.16 2.48
C LEU A 259 2.30 -14.67 1.91
N CYS A 260 2.44 -15.98 1.65
CA CYS A 260 3.58 -16.51 0.91
C CYS A 260 3.69 -15.84 -0.46
N LEU A 261 2.62 -15.81 -1.26
CA LEU A 261 2.71 -15.16 -2.58
C LEU A 261 3.00 -13.65 -2.51
N ALA A 262 2.68 -12.97 -1.41
CA ALA A 262 3.15 -11.62 -1.16
C ALA A 262 4.68 -11.56 -1.00
N GLY A 263 5.29 -12.52 -0.30
CA GLY A 263 6.75 -12.67 -0.22
C GLY A 263 7.39 -12.96 -1.58
N THR A 264 6.81 -13.85 -2.39
CA THR A 264 7.25 -14.10 -3.78
C THR A 264 7.17 -12.82 -4.62
N LEU A 265 6.08 -12.06 -4.52
CA LEU A 265 5.92 -10.80 -5.25
C LEU A 265 6.96 -9.76 -4.82
N CYS A 266 7.27 -9.69 -3.52
CA CYS A 266 8.36 -8.85 -3.00
C CYS A 266 9.72 -9.23 -3.59
N ARG A 267 9.98 -10.54 -3.79
CA ARG A 267 11.23 -11.02 -4.41
C ARG A 267 11.32 -10.64 -5.88
N ILE A 268 10.22 -10.76 -6.63
CA ILE A 268 10.15 -10.35 -8.04
C ILE A 268 10.46 -8.85 -8.16
N LEU A 269 9.84 -8.02 -7.33
CA LEU A 269 10.08 -6.59 -7.31
C LEU A 269 11.55 -6.24 -7.02
N TYR A 270 12.13 -6.92 -6.04
CA TYR A 270 13.54 -6.72 -5.69
C TYR A 270 14.47 -7.05 -6.86
N GLU A 271 14.27 -8.21 -7.51
CA GLU A 271 15.11 -8.65 -8.62
C GLU A 271 14.94 -7.77 -9.86
N ASP A 272 13.73 -7.30 -10.15
CA ASP A 272 13.46 -6.37 -11.26
C ASP A 272 14.24 -5.05 -11.08
N GLU A 273 14.18 -4.47 -9.89
CA GLU A 273 14.90 -3.23 -9.57
C GLU A 273 16.43 -3.44 -9.56
N MET A 274 16.91 -4.57 -9.01
CA MET A 274 18.35 -4.89 -9.03
C MET A 274 18.88 -5.15 -10.45
N ALA A 275 18.07 -5.74 -11.34
CA ALA A 275 18.44 -5.92 -12.74
C ALA A 275 18.54 -4.58 -13.47
N TYR A 276 17.67 -3.63 -13.14
CA TYR A 276 17.76 -2.28 -13.71
C TYR A 276 19.00 -1.52 -13.20
N ILE A 277 19.32 -1.64 -11.91
CA ILE A 277 20.57 -1.12 -11.33
C ILE A 277 21.80 -1.76 -12.02
N GLU A 278 21.79 -3.07 -12.25
CA GLU A 278 22.87 -3.78 -12.94
C GLU A 278 23.08 -3.25 -14.36
N GLN A 279 22.00 -3.06 -15.12
CA GLN A 279 22.06 -2.51 -16.46
C GLN A 279 22.70 -1.12 -16.47
N LEU A 280 22.21 -0.21 -15.62
CA LEU A 280 22.72 1.15 -15.52
C LEU A 280 24.17 1.22 -15.05
N TYR A 281 24.55 0.34 -14.11
CA TYR A 281 25.92 0.22 -13.65
C TYR A 281 26.86 -0.17 -14.81
N ASN A 282 26.47 -1.17 -15.61
CA ASN A 282 27.29 -1.69 -16.71
C ASN A 282 27.42 -0.70 -17.89
N GLU A 283 26.37 0.07 -18.20
CA GLU A 283 26.41 1.11 -19.25
C GLU A 283 27.41 2.23 -18.91
N MET A 284 27.60 2.51 -17.62
CA MET A 284 28.40 3.65 -17.13
C MET A 284 29.85 3.32 -16.76
N ILE A 285 30.25 2.04 -16.72
CA ILE A 285 31.68 1.65 -16.64
C ILE A 285 32.50 2.28 -17.81
N SER A 286 31.82 2.71 -18.87
CA SER A 286 32.40 3.36 -20.05
C SER A 286 32.70 4.86 -19.92
N ASP A 287 32.21 5.58 -18.90
CA ASP A 287 32.18 7.06 -18.87
C ASP A 287 32.85 7.67 -17.62
N ASP A 288 33.63 8.74 -17.79
CA ASP A 288 34.58 9.34 -16.80
C ASP A 288 33.90 10.13 -15.64
N ASN A 289 32.57 10.09 -15.51
CA ASN A 289 31.80 10.83 -14.51
C ASN A 289 31.40 9.94 -13.31
N SER A 290 32.36 9.16 -12.79
CA SER A 290 32.14 7.95 -11.97
C SER A 290 31.53 8.19 -10.59
N ASP A 291 31.97 9.20 -9.84
CA ASP A 291 31.77 9.20 -8.38
C ASP A 291 30.37 9.59 -7.93
N SER A 292 29.80 10.65 -8.50
CA SER A 292 28.44 11.10 -8.15
C SER A 292 27.39 10.05 -8.55
N PHE A 293 27.57 9.44 -9.72
CA PHE A 293 26.70 8.38 -10.20
C PHE A 293 26.83 7.10 -9.37
N ARG A 294 28.06 6.68 -9.03
CA ARG A 294 28.30 5.54 -8.14
C ARG A 294 27.62 5.74 -6.78
N ASN A 295 27.79 6.90 -6.17
CA ASN A 295 27.11 7.23 -4.92
C ASN A 295 25.58 7.18 -5.06
N TRP A 296 25.03 7.66 -6.18
CA TRP A 296 23.59 7.58 -6.45
C TRP A 296 23.10 6.12 -6.58
N ILE A 297 23.85 5.26 -7.28
CA ILE A 297 23.56 3.82 -7.39
C ILE A 297 23.68 3.11 -6.03
N ASP A 298 24.66 3.47 -5.21
CA ASP A 298 24.81 2.93 -3.85
C ASP A 298 23.59 3.26 -2.98
N ILE A 299 23.14 4.52 -3.00
CA ILE A 299 21.94 4.96 -2.27
C ILE A 299 20.70 4.21 -2.78
N TRP A 300 20.56 4.05 -4.09
CA TRP A 300 19.42 3.33 -4.68
C TRP A 300 19.42 1.84 -4.32
N ALA A 301 20.56 1.15 -4.42
CA ALA A 301 20.65 -0.25 -4.03
C ALA A 301 20.38 -0.44 -2.53
N ALA A 302 20.87 0.48 -1.68
CA ALA A 302 20.56 0.49 -0.25
C ALA A 302 19.07 0.74 0.02
N TYR A 303 18.43 1.63 -0.75
CA TYR A 303 16.99 1.86 -0.70
C TYR A 303 16.21 0.57 -1.01
N ASN A 304 16.52 -0.09 -2.12
CA ASN A 304 15.86 -1.34 -2.53
C ASN A 304 16.07 -2.48 -1.53
N LEU A 305 17.29 -2.59 -0.96
CA LEU A 305 17.59 -3.56 0.09
C LEU A 305 16.81 -3.27 1.37
N THR A 306 16.78 -2.02 1.82
CA THR A 306 16.02 -1.59 3.01
C THR A 306 14.54 -1.86 2.83
N TYR A 307 14.03 -1.63 1.62
CA TYR A 307 12.64 -1.87 1.28
C TYR A 307 12.24 -3.34 1.48
N CYS A 308 13.12 -4.29 1.14
CA CYS A 308 12.94 -5.73 1.31
C CYS A 308 13.57 -6.30 2.60
N THR A 309 14.03 -5.44 3.52
CA THR A 309 14.56 -5.89 4.82
C THR A 309 13.40 -6.08 5.79
N PHE A 310 13.06 -7.34 6.06
CA PHE A 310 11.93 -7.68 6.92
C PHE A 310 12.24 -7.42 8.40
N ARG A 311 11.32 -6.74 9.06
CA ARG A 311 11.27 -6.48 10.50
C ARG A 311 10.13 -7.28 11.12
N ASN A 312 10.14 -7.41 12.44
CA ASN A 312 9.01 -8.02 13.16
C ASN A 312 7.74 -7.22 12.89
N SER A 313 6.75 -7.89 12.29
CA SER A 313 5.44 -7.31 12.03
C SER A 313 4.60 -7.23 13.30
N THR A 314 3.72 -6.23 13.39
CA THR A 314 2.81 -6.01 14.52
C THR A 314 1.36 -5.99 14.04
N PRO A 315 0.37 -6.41 14.86
CA PRO A 315 0.56 -7.04 16.16
C PRO A 315 1.06 -8.48 16.07
N ASN A 316 0.89 -9.17 14.94
CA ASN A 316 1.32 -10.56 14.78
C ASN A 316 2.62 -10.66 13.96
N GLU A 317 3.70 -11.11 14.60
CA GLU A 317 5.02 -11.30 13.99
C GLU A 317 5.06 -12.41 12.92
N LYS A 318 4.11 -13.35 12.95
CA LYS A 318 4.06 -14.45 11.98
C LYS A 318 3.89 -13.93 10.55
N VAL A 319 3.18 -12.83 10.38
CA VAL A 319 2.91 -12.23 9.06
C VAL A 319 4.22 -11.89 8.36
N GLY A 320 5.07 -11.08 8.99
CA GLY A 320 6.39 -10.70 8.46
C GLY A 320 7.28 -11.91 8.23
N ARG A 321 7.32 -12.86 9.18
CA ARG A 321 8.09 -14.10 9.03
C ARG A 321 7.66 -14.96 7.84
N ILE A 322 6.36 -15.02 7.54
CA ILE A 322 5.84 -15.76 6.38
C ILE A 322 6.31 -15.11 5.08
N LEU A 323 6.19 -13.78 4.96
CA LEU A 323 6.63 -13.04 3.77
C LEU A 323 8.14 -13.16 3.59
N GLU A 324 8.91 -12.95 4.67
CA GLU A 324 10.36 -13.06 4.69
C GLU A 324 10.82 -14.45 4.27
N SER A 325 10.26 -15.50 4.89
CA SER A 325 10.62 -16.88 4.57
C SER A 325 10.36 -17.19 3.10
N GLN A 326 9.22 -16.76 2.56
CA GLN A 326 8.92 -17.00 1.14
C GLN A 326 9.78 -16.15 0.21
N PHE A 327 10.11 -14.90 0.58
CA PHE A 327 11.02 -14.03 -0.19
C PHE A 327 12.36 -14.72 -0.46
N PHE A 328 12.94 -15.39 0.55
CA PHE A 328 14.20 -16.11 0.39
C PHE A 328 14.03 -17.50 -0.25
N ASN A 329 12.93 -18.20 0.01
CA ASN A 329 12.75 -19.60 -0.43
C ASN A 329 12.06 -19.78 -1.78
N CYS A 330 11.48 -18.72 -2.37
CA CYS A 330 10.79 -18.82 -3.65
C CYS A 330 11.71 -19.07 -4.86
N THR A 331 13.04 -19.01 -4.69
CA THR A 331 14.01 -19.32 -5.75
C THR A 331 15.27 -19.92 -5.14
N LYS A 332 15.99 -20.74 -5.93
CA LYS A 332 17.34 -21.22 -5.55
C LYS A 332 18.43 -20.20 -5.82
N LYS A 333 18.14 -19.11 -6.54
CA LYS A 333 19.10 -18.05 -6.81
C LYS A 333 19.39 -17.28 -5.52
N ASN A 334 20.68 -17.13 -5.23
CA ASN A 334 21.14 -16.24 -4.18
C ASN A 334 20.70 -14.81 -4.49
N LEU A 335 20.37 -14.06 -3.44
CA LEU A 335 19.93 -12.67 -3.57
C LEU A 335 21.00 -11.83 -4.28
N PRO A 336 20.69 -11.11 -5.36
CA PRO A 336 21.64 -10.18 -5.97
C PRO A 336 21.83 -8.96 -5.06
N ILE A 337 23.06 -8.49 -4.86
CA ILE A 337 23.37 -7.29 -4.08
C ILE A 337 24.43 -6.48 -4.81
N LEU A 338 24.38 -5.15 -4.68
CA LEU A 338 25.39 -4.26 -5.24
C LEU A 338 26.74 -4.47 -4.52
N SER A 339 27.82 -4.47 -5.31
CA SER A 339 29.21 -4.54 -4.84
C SER A 339 30.08 -3.56 -5.63
N THR A 340 31.35 -3.46 -5.27
CA THR A 340 32.34 -2.67 -6.02
C THR A 340 32.55 -3.14 -7.45
N ASN A 341 32.12 -4.36 -7.79
CA ASN A 341 32.21 -4.95 -9.14
C ASN A 341 30.80 -5.09 -9.78
N GLY A 342 29.85 -4.26 -9.36
CA GLY A 342 28.47 -4.31 -9.84
C GLY A 342 27.58 -5.24 -9.03
N VAL A 343 26.41 -5.57 -9.58
CA VAL A 343 25.41 -6.41 -8.92
C VAL A 343 25.82 -7.87 -9.03
N LEU A 344 26.03 -8.53 -7.89
CA LEU A 344 26.49 -9.92 -7.82
C LEU A 344 25.63 -10.72 -6.83
N PRO A 345 25.55 -12.05 -6.98
CA PRO A 345 24.95 -12.90 -5.96
C PRO A 345 25.63 -12.67 -4.60
N ILE A 346 24.85 -12.58 -3.51
CA ILE A 346 25.37 -12.32 -2.15
C ILE A 346 26.46 -13.30 -1.72
N SER A 347 26.44 -14.54 -2.22
CA SER A 347 27.49 -15.55 -1.98
C SER A 347 28.87 -15.17 -2.52
N ASN A 348 28.93 -14.26 -3.50
CA ASN A 348 30.14 -13.84 -4.19
C ASN A 348 30.66 -12.49 -3.67
N VAL A 349 29.84 -11.76 -2.91
CA VAL A 349 30.22 -10.48 -2.32
C VAL A 349 30.97 -10.73 -1.01
N ARG A 350 31.98 -9.90 -0.74
CA ARG A 350 32.85 -9.98 0.44
C ARG A 350 32.88 -8.63 1.13
N ILE A 351 32.82 -8.65 2.46
CA ILE A 351 33.03 -7.46 3.27
C ILE A 351 34.53 -7.44 3.64
N PRO A 352 35.24 -6.32 3.41
CA PRO A 352 36.60 -6.15 3.87
C PRO A 352 36.74 -6.47 5.37
N ASN A 353 37.80 -7.20 5.75
CA ASN A 353 38.15 -7.30 7.16
C ASN A 353 38.59 -5.89 7.64
N PRO A 354 37.97 -5.30 8.68
CA PRO A 354 38.37 -3.99 9.21
C PRO A 354 39.86 -3.91 9.55
N GLU A 355 40.46 -5.01 10.02
CA GLU A 355 41.90 -5.07 10.32
C GLU A 355 42.79 -5.00 9.06
N MET A 356 42.22 -5.28 7.89
CA MET A 356 42.91 -5.26 6.61
C MET A 356 42.65 -3.99 5.79
N GLU A 357 41.86 -3.04 6.31
CA GLU A 357 41.44 -1.84 5.58
C GLU A 357 42.64 -0.99 5.12
N GLY A 358 43.69 -0.87 5.95
CA GLY A 358 44.93 -0.18 5.59
C GLY A 358 45.79 -0.86 4.50
N PHE A 359 45.45 -2.09 4.11
CA PHE A 359 46.15 -2.85 3.07
C PHE A 359 45.35 -2.95 1.75
N ILE A 360 44.09 -2.52 1.75
CA ILE A 360 43.25 -2.52 0.56
C ILE A 360 43.48 -1.19 -0.16
N LYS A 361 44.10 -1.25 -1.34
CA LYS A 361 44.15 -0.08 -2.24
C LYS A 361 42.74 0.17 -2.74
N ILE A 362 42.10 1.21 -2.23
CA ILE A 362 40.92 1.79 -2.87
C ILE A 362 41.49 2.57 -4.06
N GLU A 363 41.37 2.04 -5.27
CA GLU A 363 41.66 2.83 -6.47
C GLU A 363 40.61 3.94 -6.52
N SER A 364 41.07 5.16 -6.23
CA SER A 364 40.32 6.42 -6.24
C SER A 364 40.01 6.86 -7.65
#